data_AF-A0A354V092-F1
#
_entry.id   AF-A0A354V092-F1
#
_cell.length_a   1.000
_cell.length_b   1.000
_cell.length_c   1.000
_cell.angle_alpha   90.00
_cell.angle_beta   90.00
_cell.angle_gamma   90.00
#
_symmetry.space_group_name_H-M   'P 1'
#
loop_
_entity.id
_entity.type
_entity.pdbx_description
1 polymer ?
#
loop_
_entity_poly.entity_id
_entity_poly.type
_entity_poly.pdbx_seq_one_letter_code
_entity_poly.pdbx_strand_id
1 'polypeptide(L)'
;PAMTGVEGLAASDTVTADGRLTDLAELAYATASGRERQSESLDQGKAFMLAAAPWGVPAAPERIPYPVAVGLVAGAHLVPEDATAVAYVQAVASNLISAAVRLVPLGQTAGLRVLAALEPVIRATAAATKDATLDDLGGCAFRSDLAAMRHETQYTRLFRS
;
A
#
# COMPACT_ATOMS: atom_id res chain seq x y z
N PRO A 1 -44.55 -32.31 -3.77
CA PRO A 1 -43.50 -32.41 -4.80
C PRO A 1 -42.42 -31.34 -4.55
N ALA A 2 -41.20 -31.80 -4.29
CA ALA A 2 -40.12 -31.06 -3.65
C ALA A 2 -39.49 -29.94 -4.53
N MET A 3 -39.20 -28.79 -3.91
CA MET A 3 -38.24 -27.80 -4.41
C MET A 3 -36.96 -27.92 -3.57
N THR A 4 -36.01 -28.68 -4.09
CA THR A 4 -34.64 -28.79 -3.57
C THR A 4 -33.69 -28.34 -4.67
N GLY A 5 -32.78 -27.43 -4.34
CA GLY A 5 -31.50 -27.32 -5.06
C GLY A 5 -31.18 -25.95 -5.68
N VAL A 6 -30.85 -24.95 -4.85
CA VAL A 6 -29.93 -23.86 -5.24
C VAL A 6 -29.12 -23.36 -4.02
N GLU A 7 -28.52 -24.25 -3.23
CA GLU A 7 -27.60 -23.88 -2.12
C GLU A 7 -26.12 -24.23 -2.38
N GLY A 8 -25.74 -24.52 -3.64
CA GLY A 8 -24.46 -25.19 -3.92
C GLY A 8 -23.29 -24.38 -4.48
N LEU A 9 -23.43 -23.11 -4.88
CA LEU A 9 -22.44 -22.48 -5.78
C LEU A 9 -21.77 -21.18 -5.30
N ALA A 10 -21.85 -20.82 -4.02
CA ALA A 10 -21.19 -19.60 -3.50
C ALA A 10 -19.95 -19.87 -2.62
N ALA A 11 -19.72 -21.12 -2.21
CA ALA A 11 -18.69 -21.46 -1.24
C ALA A 11 -17.33 -21.86 -1.87
N SER A 12 -17.26 -22.15 -3.17
CA SER A 12 -16.02 -22.62 -3.80
C SER A 12 -15.12 -21.49 -4.33
N ASP A 13 -15.66 -20.31 -4.61
CA ASP A 13 -14.90 -19.16 -5.13
C ASP A 13 -14.35 -18.24 -4.02
N THR A 14 -14.91 -18.33 -2.82
CA THR A 14 -14.47 -17.53 -1.67
C THR A 14 -13.18 -18.07 -1.07
N VAL A 15 -12.99 -19.39 -1.04
CA VAL A 15 -11.78 -20.04 -0.50
C VAL A 15 -10.54 -19.82 -1.39
N THR A 16 -10.73 -19.73 -2.71
CA THR A 16 -9.65 -19.45 -3.67
C THR A 16 -9.30 -17.96 -3.73
N ALA A 17 -10.28 -17.06 -3.58
CA ALA A 17 -10.03 -15.62 -3.46
C ALA A 17 -9.29 -15.26 -2.17
N ASP A 18 -9.66 -15.90 -1.04
CA ASP A 18 -9.02 -15.71 0.27
C ASP A 18 -7.56 -16.22 0.27
N GLY A 19 -7.31 -17.38 -0.35
CA GLY A 19 -5.96 -17.92 -0.52
C GLY A 19 -5.06 -17.00 -1.35
N ARG A 20 -5.53 -16.53 -2.51
CA ARG A 20 -4.74 -15.64 -3.38
C ARG A 20 -4.43 -14.29 -2.74
N LEU A 21 -5.37 -13.73 -1.98
CA LEU A 21 -5.16 -12.47 -1.26
C LEU A 21 -4.13 -12.64 -0.13
N THR A 22 -4.18 -13.77 0.57
CA THR A 22 -3.19 -14.12 1.59
C THR A 22 -1.79 -14.27 0.97
N ASP A 23 -1.67 -15.00 -0.14
CA ASP A 23 -0.39 -15.16 -0.85
C ASP A 23 0.19 -13.81 -1.31
N LEU A 24 -0.67 -12.93 -1.83
CA LEU A 24 -0.27 -11.58 -2.23
C LEU A 24 0.20 -10.74 -1.03
N ALA A 25 -0.49 -10.83 0.11
CA ALA A 25 -0.11 -10.14 1.33
C ALA A 25 1.25 -10.64 1.87
N GLU A 26 1.50 -11.95 1.84
CA GLU A 26 2.78 -12.53 2.22
C GLU A 26 3.90 -12.13 1.27
N LEU A 27 3.66 -12.10 -0.05
CA LEU A 27 4.63 -11.63 -1.04
C LEU A 27 4.97 -10.13 -0.82
N ALA A 28 3.97 -9.29 -0.61
CA ALA A 28 4.17 -7.87 -0.34
C ALA A 28 4.93 -7.64 0.98
N TYR A 29 4.67 -8.46 2.00
CA TYR A 29 5.42 -8.44 3.26
C TYR A 29 6.89 -8.87 3.07
N ALA A 30 7.12 -9.94 2.31
CA ALA A 30 8.45 -10.50 2.08
C ALA A 30 9.36 -9.58 1.25
N THR A 31 8.79 -8.77 0.36
CA THR A 31 9.53 -7.82 -0.49
C THR A 31 9.90 -6.51 0.23
N ALA A 32 9.31 -6.22 1.38
CA ALA A 32 9.65 -5.02 2.16
C ALA A 32 11.06 -5.11 2.77
N SER A 33 11.88 -4.09 2.52
CA SER A 33 13.27 -4.06 2.96
C SER A 33 13.40 -3.71 4.45
N GLY A 34 13.78 -4.70 5.27
CA GLY A 34 14.02 -4.50 6.70
C GLY A 34 12.77 -4.59 7.57
N ARG A 35 12.97 -4.73 8.88
CA ARG A 35 11.90 -5.02 9.84
C ARG A 35 11.03 -3.79 10.10
N GLU A 36 11.61 -2.60 10.08
CA GLU A 36 10.87 -1.36 10.36
C GLU A 36 9.93 -1.00 9.21
N ARG A 37 10.35 -1.20 7.94
CA ARG A 37 9.44 -1.04 6.79
C ARG A 37 8.33 -2.08 6.75
N GLN A 38 8.64 -3.32 7.09
CA GLN A 38 7.65 -4.38 7.24
C GLN A 38 6.58 -3.97 8.27
N SER A 39 7.02 -3.53 9.46
CA SER A 39 6.12 -3.07 10.51
C SER A 39 5.31 -1.85 10.07
N GLU A 40 5.95 -0.85 9.48
CA GLU A 40 5.29 0.36 8.97
C GLU A 40 4.20 0.03 7.95
N SER A 41 4.51 -0.85 6.99
CA SER A 41 3.56 -1.24 5.95
C SER A 41 2.34 -1.95 6.52
N LEU A 42 2.52 -2.82 7.51
CA LEU A 42 1.42 -3.50 8.21
C LEU A 42 0.60 -2.52 9.06
N ASP A 43 1.26 -1.61 9.79
CA ASP A 43 0.59 -0.60 10.62
C ASP A 43 -0.26 0.35 9.76
N GLN A 44 0.28 0.80 8.61
CA GLN A 44 -0.44 1.61 7.63
C GLN A 44 -1.61 0.85 7.01
N GLY A 45 -1.43 -0.44 6.66
CA GLY A 45 -2.49 -1.27 6.11
C GLY A 45 -3.65 -1.45 7.09
N LYS A 46 -3.35 -1.75 8.35
CA LYS A 46 -4.34 -1.82 9.43
C LYS A 46 -5.07 -0.49 9.63
N ALA A 47 -4.33 0.61 9.68
CA ALA A 47 -4.91 1.94 9.85
C ALA A 47 -5.82 2.32 8.66
N PHE A 48 -5.42 1.97 7.44
CA PHE A 48 -6.21 2.20 6.24
C PHE A 48 -7.53 1.40 6.25
N MET A 49 -7.49 0.11 6.59
CA MET A 49 -8.70 -0.72 6.70
C MET A 49 -9.67 -0.15 7.75
N LEU A 50 -9.17 0.29 8.90
CA LEU A 50 -9.98 0.95 9.93
C LEU A 50 -10.59 2.26 9.42
N ALA A 51 -9.80 3.08 8.71
CA ALA A 51 -10.25 4.34 8.16
C ALA A 51 -11.31 4.13 7.06
N ALA A 52 -11.18 3.09 6.24
CA ALA A 52 -12.11 2.77 5.16
C ALA A 52 -13.39 2.05 5.62
N ALA A 53 -13.40 1.48 6.83
CA ALA A 53 -14.53 0.73 7.38
C ALA A 53 -15.92 1.40 7.27
N PRO A 54 -16.07 2.74 7.45
CA PRO A 54 -17.37 3.41 7.30
C PRO A 54 -17.98 3.31 5.90
N TRP A 55 -17.17 3.07 4.87
CA TRP A 55 -17.61 2.88 3.49
C TRP A 55 -17.85 1.41 3.12
N GLY A 56 -17.64 0.48 4.07
CA GLY A 56 -17.69 -0.96 3.83
C GLY A 56 -16.38 -1.46 3.19
N VAL A 57 -15.77 -2.44 3.82
CA VAL A 57 -14.54 -3.08 3.34
C VAL A 57 -14.73 -4.59 3.28
N PRO A 58 -14.14 -5.28 2.29
CA PRO A 58 -14.16 -6.74 2.25
C PRO A 58 -13.35 -7.34 3.42
N ALA A 59 -13.54 -8.63 3.67
CA ALA A 59 -12.67 -9.38 4.58
C ALA A 59 -11.22 -9.33 4.09
N ALA A 60 -10.29 -9.24 5.03
CA ALA A 60 -8.86 -9.14 4.77
C ALA A 60 -8.08 -10.06 5.71
N PRO A 61 -6.90 -10.56 5.30
CA PRO A 61 -5.98 -11.23 6.20
C PRO A 61 -5.58 -10.34 7.38
N GLU A 62 -5.25 -10.95 8.51
CA GLU A 62 -4.79 -10.23 9.71
C GLU A 62 -3.56 -9.36 9.43
N ARG A 63 -2.63 -9.88 8.63
CA ARG A 63 -1.43 -9.17 8.17
C ARG A 63 -1.65 -8.69 6.75
N ILE A 64 -2.16 -7.47 6.61
CA ILE A 64 -2.38 -6.85 5.30
C ILE A 64 -1.44 -5.64 5.11
N PRO A 65 -0.41 -5.75 4.25
CA PRO A 65 0.43 -4.60 3.90
C PRO A 65 -0.39 -3.49 3.22
N TYR A 66 0.01 -2.24 3.45
CA TYR A 66 -0.72 -1.06 2.96
C TYR A 66 -1.06 -1.07 1.44
N PRO A 67 -0.14 -1.39 0.51
CA PRO A 67 -0.48 -1.45 -0.91
C PRO A 67 -1.58 -2.47 -1.22
N VAL A 68 -1.56 -3.63 -0.54
CA VAL A 68 -2.56 -4.70 -0.72
C VAL A 68 -3.91 -4.28 -0.16
N ALA A 69 -3.94 -3.61 1.00
CA ALA A 69 -5.16 -3.05 1.58
C ALA A 69 -5.83 -2.03 0.65
N VAL A 70 -5.03 -1.13 0.05
CA VAL A 70 -5.54 -0.14 -0.91
C VAL A 70 -6.13 -0.82 -2.14
N GLY A 71 -5.39 -1.76 -2.74
CA GLY A 71 -5.87 -2.51 -3.92
C GLY A 71 -7.14 -3.31 -3.64
N LEU A 72 -7.21 -3.97 -2.48
CA LEU A 72 -8.38 -4.73 -2.04
C LEU A 72 -9.63 -3.86 -1.94
N VAL A 73 -9.54 -2.71 -1.24
CA VAL A 73 -10.67 -1.80 -1.09
C VAL A 73 -11.04 -1.14 -2.42
N ALA A 74 -10.06 -0.70 -3.20
CA ALA A 74 -10.30 -0.11 -4.51
C ALA A 74 -11.03 -1.08 -5.45
N GLY A 75 -10.58 -2.33 -5.51
CA GLY A 75 -11.21 -3.38 -6.31
C GLY A 75 -12.65 -3.69 -5.86
N ALA A 76 -12.88 -3.77 -4.54
CA ALA A 76 -14.21 -3.98 -3.99
C ALA A 76 -15.20 -2.85 -4.33
N HIS A 77 -14.69 -1.62 -4.47
CA HIS A 77 -15.47 -0.43 -4.82
C HIS A 77 -15.43 -0.08 -6.32
N LEU A 78 -14.86 -0.95 -7.16
CA LEU A 78 -14.73 -0.76 -8.61
C LEU A 78 -14.04 0.55 -9.01
N VAL A 79 -13.08 1.00 -8.20
CA VAL A 79 -12.23 2.14 -8.54
C VAL A 79 -11.25 1.69 -9.63
N PRO A 80 -11.11 2.44 -10.74
CA PRO A 80 -10.17 2.08 -11.80
C PRO A 80 -8.73 1.92 -11.29
N GLU A 81 -8.04 0.90 -11.80
CA GLU A 81 -6.65 0.59 -11.41
C GLU A 81 -5.71 1.78 -11.64
N ASP A 82 -5.75 2.39 -12.83
CA ASP A 82 -4.94 3.57 -13.18
C ASP A 82 -5.16 4.72 -12.18
N ALA A 83 -6.41 4.95 -11.75
CA ALA A 83 -6.73 5.98 -10.76
C ALA A 83 -6.22 5.63 -9.36
N THR A 84 -6.31 4.34 -9.00
CA THR A 84 -5.83 3.80 -7.73
C THR A 84 -4.30 3.92 -7.63
N ALA A 85 -3.58 3.56 -8.69
CA ALA A 85 -2.13 3.66 -8.74
C ALA A 85 -1.66 5.11 -8.60
N VAL A 86 -2.28 6.06 -9.33
CA VAL A 86 -1.95 7.49 -9.22
C VAL A 86 -2.22 8.00 -7.80
N ALA A 87 -3.38 7.68 -7.23
CA ALA A 87 -3.73 8.10 -5.88
C ALA A 87 -2.76 7.55 -4.83
N TYR A 88 -2.37 6.28 -4.97
CA TYR A 88 -1.42 5.63 -4.07
C TYR A 88 -0.03 6.28 -4.14
N VAL A 89 0.53 6.47 -5.34
CA VAL A 89 1.84 7.09 -5.52
C VAL A 89 1.82 8.55 -5.01
N GLN A 90 0.73 9.28 -5.24
CA GLN A 90 0.56 10.63 -4.71
C GLN A 90 0.50 10.65 -3.17
N ALA A 91 -0.18 9.68 -2.54
CA ALA A 91 -0.24 9.56 -1.09
C ALA A 91 1.15 9.29 -0.50
N VAL A 92 1.92 8.38 -1.10
CA VAL A 92 3.31 8.10 -0.70
C VAL A 92 4.18 9.36 -0.81
N ALA A 93 4.12 10.06 -1.95
CA ALA A 93 4.87 11.31 -2.14
C ALA A 93 4.48 12.38 -1.10
N SER A 94 3.19 12.52 -0.83
CA SER A 94 2.67 13.47 0.15
C SER A 94 3.15 13.17 1.57
N ASN A 95 3.23 11.88 1.95
CA ASN A 95 3.76 11.46 3.25
C ASN A 95 5.26 11.79 3.38
N LEU A 96 6.06 11.55 2.34
CA LEU A 96 7.48 11.90 2.31
C LEU A 96 7.71 13.42 2.43
N ILE A 97 6.91 14.22 1.71
CA ILE A 97 6.96 15.68 1.80
C ILE A 97 6.59 16.15 3.21
N SER A 98 5.55 15.57 3.80
CA SER A 98 5.11 15.90 5.16
C SER A 98 6.21 15.62 6.20
N ALA A 99 6.94 14.51 6.06
CA ALA A 99 8.11 14.22 6.89
C ALA A 99 9.25 15.24 6.65
N ALA A 100 9.58 15.53 5.39
CA ALA A 100 10.65 16.47 5.03
C ALA A 100 10.39 17.89 5.55
N VAL A 101 9.15 18.36 5.48
CA VAL A 101 8.72 19.67 6.01
C VAL A 101 9.00 19.78 7.51
N ARG A 102 8.81 18.70 8.27
CA ARG A 102 9.06 18.66 9.72
C ARG A 102 10.55 18.55 10.06
N LEU A 103 11.35 17.91 9.19
CA LEU A 103 12.77 17.63 9.42
C LEU A 103 13.73 18.73 8.97
N VAL A 104 13.40 19.45 7.89
CA VAL A 104 14.30 20.41 7.20
C VAL A 104 13.88 21.88 7.44
N PRO A 105 13.12 22.15 8.52
CA PRO A 105 12.26 23.33 8.69
C PRO A 105 11.77 24.06 7.41
N LEU A 106 11.28 23.31 6.43
CA LEU A 106 10.70 23.91 5.21
C LEU A 106 9.29 24.43 5.51
N GLY A 107 8.92 25.59 4.97
CA GLY A 107 7.55 26.10 5.10
C GLY A 107 6.53 25.23 4.33
N GLN A 108 5.27 25.18 4.79
CA GLN A 108 4.18 24.43 4.15
C GLN A 108 4.02 24.74 2.66
N THR A 109 4.17 26.01 2.28
CA THR A 109 4.13 26.45 0.88
C THR A 109 5.25 25.82 0.03
N ALA A 110 6.42 25.58 0.61
CA ALA A 110 7.50 24.88 -0.09
C ALA A 110 7.13 23.41 -0.33
N GLY A 111 6.48 22.75 0.64
CA GLY A 111 5.97 21.38 0.48
C GLY A 111 4.99 21.26 -0.69
N LEU A 112 4.05 22.20 -0.82
CA LEU A 112 3.10 22.21 -1.95
C LEU A 112 3.79 22.43 -3.30
N ARG A 113 4.81 23.29 -3.36
CA ARG A 113 5.60 23.47 -4.59
C ARG A 113 6.34 22.21 -5.00
N VAL A 114 6.87 21.47 -4.03
CA VAL A 114 7.50 20.16 -4.29
C VAL A 114 6.48 19.15 -4.80
N LEU A 115 5.30 19.07 -4.18
CA LEU A 115 4.24 18.17 -4.66
C LEU A 115 3.85 18.47 -6.11
N ALA A 116 3.63 19.75 -6.44
CA ALA A 116 3.32 20.18 -7.80
C ALA A 116 4.44 19.81 -8.80
N ALA A 117 5.71 19.98 -8.39
CA ALA A 117 6.85 19.60 -9.22
C ALA A 117 7.00 18.08 -9.41
N LEU A 118 6.46 17.27 -8.49
CA LEU A 118 6.49 15.80 -8.57
C LEU A 118 5.33 15.21 -9.38
N GLU A 119 4.30 15.98 -9.75
CA GLU A 119 3.15 15.47 -10.51
C GLU A 119 3.55 14.69 -11.78
N PRO A 120 4.50 15.14 -12.62
CA PRO A 120 4.92 14.37 -13.79
C PRO A 120 5.54 13.02 -13.42
N VAL A 121 6.31 12.98 -12.33
CA VAL A 121 6.95 11.75 -11.82
C VAL A 121 5.90 10.81 -11.26
N ILE A 122 4.93 11.31 -10.49
CA ILE A 122 3.82 10.52 -9.95
C ILE A 122 3.06 9.83 -11.09
N ARG A 123 2.73 10.58 -12.15
CA ARG A 123 2.04 10.04 -13.33
C ARG A 123 2.87 9.01 -14.08
N ALA A 124 4.16 9.27 -14.29
CA ALA A 124 5.04 8.34 -14.96
C ALA A 124 5.22 7.03 -14.17
N THR A 125 5.42 7.12 -12.85
CA THR A 125 5.54 5.96 -11.97
C THR A 125 4.26 5.13 -11.95
N ALA A 126 3.09 5.76 -11.84
CA ALA A 126 1.82 5.05 -11.89
C ALA A 126 1.56 4.41 -13.28
N ALA A 127 1.93 5.09 -14.37
CA ALA A 127 1.81 4.50 -15.71
C ALA A 127 2.71 3.27 -15.90
N ALA A 128 3.89 3.25 -15.27
CA ALA A 128 4.81 2.12 -15.33
C ALA A 128 4.29 0.85 -14.65
N THR A 129 3.27 0.94 -13.77
CA THR A 129 2.70 -0.24 -13.11
C THR A 129 1.65 -0.96 -13.96
N LYS A 130 1.16 -0.34 -15.05
CA LYS A 130 0.00 -0.82 -15.81
C LYS A 130 0.16 -2.22 -16.41
N ASP A 131 1.35 -2.52 -16.89
CA ASP A 131 1.67 -3.82 -17.53
C ASP A 131 2.57 -4.68 -16.61
N ALA A 132 2.77 -4.25 -15.35
CA ALA A 132 3.61 -4.96 -14.41
C ALA A 132 2.88 -6.16 -13.81
N THR A 133 3.61 -7.24 -13.59
CA THR A 133 3.13 -8.48 -13.00
C THR A 133 3.77 -8.72 -11.64
N LEU A 134 3.31 -9.74 -10.91
CA LEU A 134 3.94 -10.14 -9.65
C LEU A 134 5.39 -10.60 -9.84
N ASP A 135 5.76 -11.09 -11.02
CA ASP A 135 7.15 -11.50 -11.33
C ASP A 135 8.07 -10.29 -11.53
N ASP A 136 7.51 -9.11 -11.78
CA ASP A 136 8.24 -7.84 -11.84
C ASP A 136 8.42 -7.21 -10.44
N LEU A 137 7.79 -7.80 -9.41
CA LEU A 137 8.01 -7.38 -8.02
C LEU A 137 9.39 -7.84 -7.56
N GLY A 138 10.33 -6.90 -7.62
CA GLY A 138 11.68 -7.11 -7.16
C GLY A 138 12.52 -5.87 -7.39
N GLY A 139 13.54 -5.70 -6.58
CA GLY A 139 14.46 -4.57 -6.67
C GLY A 139 14.85 -4.02 -5.31
N CYS A 140 15.70 -3.00 -5.33
CA CYS A 140 16.03 -2.25 -4.13
C CYS A 140 16.09 -0.76 -4.48
N ALA A 141 15.51 0.07 -3.62
CA ALA A 141 15.81 1.48 -3.60
C ALA A 141 17.08 1.68 -2.76
N PHE A 142 18.22 1.15 -3.23
CA PHE A 142 19.43 0.89 -2.43
C PHE A 142 19.78 1.98 -1.40
N ARG A 143 19.79 3.26 -1.80
CA ARG A 143 20.09 4.37 -0.90
C ARG A 143 19.02 4.58 0.18
N SER A 144 17.75 4.44 -0.20
CA SER A 144 16.60 4.53 0.69
C SER A 144 16.54 3.33 1.65
N ASP A 145 16.80 2.13 1.14
CA ASP A 145 16.80 0.90 1.94
C ASP A 145 17.95 0.90 2.95
N LEU A 146 19.15 1.31 2.52
CA LEU A 146 20.28 1.48 3.43
C LEU A 146 20.04 2.58 4.48
N ALA A 147 19.38 3.67 4.11
CA ALA A 147 19.01 4.72 5.06
C ALA A 147 17.99 4.21 6.09
N ALA A 148 16.98 3.45 5.66
CA ALA A 148 16.02 2.81 6.55
C ALA A 148 16.71 1.83 7.51
N MET A 149 17.57 0.94 7.01
CA MET A 149 18.35 0.01 7.85
C MET A 149 19.25 0.72 8.86
N ARG A 150 19.82 1.88 8.50
CA ARG A 150 20.58 2.72 9.43
C ARG A 150 19.68 3.35 10.49
N HIS A 151 18.51 3.85 10.08
CA HIS A 151 17.52 4.44 10.98
C HIS A 151 17.05 3.44 12.05
N GLU A 152 16.90 2.15 11.70
CA GLU A 152 16.58 1.08 12.64
C GLU A 152 17.56 1.00 13.83
N THR A 153 18.83 1.37 13.60
CA THR A 153 19.91 1.28 14.59
C THR A 153 20.25 2.62 15.26
N GLN A 154 19.55 3.71 14.92
CA GLN A 154 19.87 5.04 15.40
C GLN A 154 19.39 5.26 16.85
N TYR A 155 20.31 5.70 17.72
CA TYR A 155 20.05 5.82 19.16
C TYR A 155 19.05 6.94 19.54
N THR A 156 18.98 8.02 18.75
CA THR A 156 18.03 9.12 18.94
C THR A 156 17.18 9.28 17.69
N ARG A 157 15.85 9.15 17.83
CA ARG A 157 14.90 9.12 16.72
C ARG A 157 13.72 10.06 16.97
N LEU A 158 13.38 10.85 15.96
CA LEU A 158 12.23 11.76 15.98
C LEU A 158 10.97 11.10 15.40
N PHE A 159 11.14 10.10 14.52
CA PHE A 159 10.08 9.33 13.88
C PHE A 159 10.20 7.85 14.25
N ARG A 160 9.08 7.12 14.09
CA ARG A 160 8.99 5.68 14.40
C ARG A 160 9.52 4.79 13.27
N SER A 161 9.74 5.35 12.08
CA SER A 161 10.40 4.76 10.90
C SER A 161 10.94 5.88 10.01
#